data_AF-A0A2G9U0B7-F1
#
_entry.id   AF-A0A2G9U0B7-F1
#
_cell.length_a   1.000
_cell.length_b   1.000
_cell.length_c   1.000
_cell.angle_alpha   90.00
_cell.angle_beta   90.00
_cell.angle_gamma   90.00
#
_symmetry.space_group_name_H-M   'P 1'
#
loop_
_entity.id
_entity.type
_entity.pdbx_description
1 polymer ?
#
loop_
_entity_poly.entity_id
_entity_poly.type
_entity_poly.pdbx_seq_one_letter_code
_entity_poly.pdbx_strand_id
1 'polypeptide(L)'
;MSSPGSTAYAVDLVSCAALTVSVSTFKCLKESQYDVVFIRGYTGAYQGQIDPFSDVNIKNAAAAGLGVEVVMIPQPTSASKTGAKQFDEMYEKLQEANITIRSIWVQVTSPRDWSTSSTANVNFLNSIFERALEHNLTIGIYTNSEEWDQITDSATTRNVKLW
;
A
#
# COMPACT_ATOMS: atom_id res chain seq x y z
N MET A 1 -5.76 -23.01 -26.81
CA MET A 1 -5.30 -21.67 -27.27
C MET A 1 -5.24 -20.78 -26.04
N SER A 2 -4.05 -20.55 -25.51
CA SER A 2 -3.82 -19.63 -24.40
C SER A 2 -4.01 -18.20 -24.90
N SER A 3 -4.93 -17.45 -24.29
CA SER A 3 -5.11 -16.03 -24.57
C SER A 3 -3.79 -15.28 -24.39
N PRO A 4 -3.44 -14.31 -25.25
CA PRO A 4 -2.36 -13.37 -24.95
C PRO A 4 -2.67 -12.72 -23.60
N GLY A 5 -1.68 -12.64 -22.72
CA GLY A 5 -1.83 -11.96 -21.44
C GLY A 5 -2.22 -10.50 -21.70
N SER A 6 -3.42 -10.11 -21.29
CA SER A 6 -3.86 -8.71 -21.36
C SER A 6 -3.00 -7.90 -20.41
N THR A 7 -2.23 -6.95 -20.95
CA THR A 7 -1.54 -5.95 -20.13
C THR A 7 -2.58 -5.02 -19.53
N ALA A 8 -2.55 -4.83 -18.21
CA ALA A 8 -3.39 -3.86 -17.50
C ALA A 8 -2.53 -2.66 -17.09
N TYR A 9 -3.05 -1.45 -17.24
CA TYR A 9 -2.40 -0.23 -16.77
C TYR A 9 -2.95 0.17 -15.40
N ALA A 10 -2.05 0.56 -14.50
CA ALA A 10 -2.41 1.06 -13.18
C ALA A 10 -1.81 2.44 -12.94
N VAL A 11 -2.51 3.25 -12.14
CA VAL A 11 -2.06 4.59 -11.74
C VAL A 11 -1.94 4.66 -10.22
N ASP A 12 -0.90 5.33 -9.74
CA ASP A 12 -0.69 5.61 -8.33
C ASP A 12 -1.13 7.05 -8.01
N LEU A 13 -2.02 7.20 -7.03
CA LEU A 13 -2.49 8.49 -6.51
C LEU A 13 -1.92 8.80 -5.12
N VAL A 14 -0.71 8.31 -4.83
CA VAL A 14 0.05 8.68 -3.64
C VAL A 14 0.56 10.12 -3.77
N SER A 15 -0.13 11.04 -3.12
CA SER A 15 0.29 12.44 -2.99
C SER A 15 0.69 12.75 -1.55
N CYS A 16 1.69 13.61 -1.33
CA CYS A 16 2.05 14.07 0.03
C CYS A 16 0.87 14.75 0.76
N ALA A 17 -0.09 15.31 0.02
CA ALA A 17 -1.35 15.82 0.56
C ALA A 17 -2.44 14.74 0.54
N ALA A 18 -3.16 14.59 1.64
CA ALA A 18 -4.39 13.81 1.65
C ALA A 18 -5.46 14.61 0.90
N LEU A 19 -6.00 14.08 -0.19
CA LEU A 19 -7.05 14.72 -0.99
C LEU A 19 -8.11 13.71 -1.39
N THR A 20 -9.37 14.15 -1.40
CA THR A 20 -10.47 13.38 -1.98
C THR A 20 -10.42 13.49 -3.50
N VAL A 21 -10.44 12.34 -4.17
CA VAL A 21 -10.53 12.24 -5.63
C VAL A 21 -11.98 11.92 -5.99
N SER A 22 -12.54 12.70 -6.89
CA SER A 22 -13.95 12.57 -7.27
C SER A 22 -14.22 11.34 -8.14
N VAL A 23 -15.47 10.85 -8.14
CA VAL A 23 -15.90 9.76 -9.04
C VAL A 23 -15.70 10.12 -10.51
N SER A 24 -15.93 11.38 -10.91
CA SER A 24 -15.72 11.81 -12.30
C SER A 24 -14.24 11.77 -12.70
N THR A 25 -13.34 12.12 -11.79
CA THR A 25 -11.89 11.97 -12.02
C THR A 25 -11.52 10.50 -12.21
N PHE A 26 -12.04 9.59 -11.38
CA PHE A 26 -11.80 8.16 -11.56
C PHE A 26 -12.43 7.58 -12.84
N LYS A 27 -13.60 8.07 -13.25
CA LYS A 27 -14.20 7.72 -14.54
C LYS A 27 -13.32 8.13 -15.71
N CYS A 28 -12.75 9.34 -15.65
CA CYS A 28 -11.78 9.80 -16.65
C CYS A 28 -10.56 8.86 -16.75
N LEU A 29 -10.05 8.38 -15.60
CA LEU A 29 -8.97 7.37 -15.60
C LEU A 29 -9.42 6.05 -16.25
N LYS A 30 -10.63 5.58 -15.93
CA LYS A 30 -11.17 4.35 -16.54
C LYS A 30 -11.37 4.50 -18.05
N GLU A 31 -11.88 5.65 -18.50
CA GLU A 31 -12.03 6.01 -19.92
C GLU A 31 -10.67 6.13 -20.62
N SER A 32 -9.62 6.50 -19.89
CA SER A 32 -8.22 6.52 -20.35
C SER A 32 -7.54 5.15 -20.28
N GLN A 33 -8.32 4.06 -20.16
CA GLN A 33 -7.88 2.66 -20.16
C GLN A 33 -7.00 2.24 -18.97
N TYR A 34 -7.07 2.96 -17.85
CA TYR A 34 -6.56 2.42 -16.58
C TYR A 34 -7.57 1.43 -16.00
N ASP A 35 -7.08 0.29 -15.54
CA ASP A 35 -7.92 -0.77 -14.98
C ASP A 35 -7.86 -0.83 -13.46
N VAL A 36 -6.74 -0.38 -12.88
CA VAL A 36 -6.46 -0.44 -11.45
C VAL A 36 -5.94 0.92 -10.97
N VAL A 37 -6.30 1.30 -9.74
CA VAL A 37 -5.68 2.43 -9.06
C VAL A 37 -5.14 2.00 -7.69
N PHE A 38 -3.95 2.49 -7.37
CA PHE A 38 -3.36 2.38 -6.04
C PHE A 38 -3.81 3.56 -5.20
N ILE A 39 -4.43 3.28 -4.06
CA ILE A 39 -4.95 4.27 -3.13
C ILE A 39 -4.23 4.13 -1.80
N ARG A 40 -3.70 5.25 -1.29
CA ARG A 40 -3.02 5.26 0.00
C ARG A 40 -4.02 5.03 1.14
N GLY A 41 -3.80 3.96 1.91
CA GLY A 41 -4.54 3.66 3.14
C GLY A 41 -3.87 4.22 4.39
N TYR A 42 -2.53 4.35 4.35
CA TYR A 42 -1.73 4.78 5.48
C TYR A 42 -0.54 5.62 5.01
N THR A 43 -0.15 6.61 5.80
CA THR A 43 0.97 7.50 5.50
C THR A 43 2.03 7.44 6.59
N GLY A 44 3.30 7.50 6.15
CA GLY A 44 4.46 7.56 7.03
C GLY A 44 4.63 8.90 7.75
N ALA A 45 3.75 9.88 7.49
CA ALA A 45 3.80 11.19 8.14
C ALA A 45 3.74 11.09 9.67
N TYR A 46 4.50 11.97 10.34
CA TYR A 46 4.60 12.05 11.81
C TYR A 46 5.03 10.73 12.47
N GLN A 47 4.11 9.99 13.08
CA GLN A 47 4.35 8.71 13.76
C GLN A 47 3.69 7.53 13.03
N GLY A 48 3.28 7.75 11.77
CA GLY A 48 2.37 6.86 11.06
C GLY A 48 0.93 7.22 11.39
N GLN A 49 0.11 7.40 10.36
CA GLN A 49 -1.32 7.67 10.52
C GLN A 49 -2.12 7.17 9.32
N ILE A 50 -3.39 6.88 9.59
CA ILE A 50 -4.40 6.55 8.57
C ILE A 50 -4.51 7.72 7.58
N ASP A 51 -4.63 7.42 6.29
CA ASP A 51 -5.04 8.43 5.31
C ASP A 51 -6.55 8.73 5.50
N PRO A 52 -6.93 9.97 5.88
CA PRO A 52 -8.30 10.30 6.24
C PRO A 52 -9.28 10.22 5.05
N PHE A 53 -8.79 10.14 3.81
CA PHE A 53 -9.62 10.03 2.61
C PHE A 53 -9.52 8.66 1.93
N SER A 54 -8.83 7.70 2.54
CA SER A 54 -8.69 6.34 2.01
C SER A 54 -10.04 5.69 1.68
N ASP A 55 -10.99 5.73 2.61
CA ASP A 55 -12.30 5.10 2.46
C ASP A 55 -13.14 5.72 1.34
N VAL A 56 -13.24 7.06 1.29
CA VAL A 56 -13.97 7.77 0.25
C VAL A 56 -13.31 7.57 -1.13
N ASN A 57 -11.98 7.57 -1.21
CA ASN A 57 -11.28 7.37 -2.47
C ASN A 57 -11.45 5.94 -2.98
N ILE A 58 -11.38 4.93 -2.11
CA ILE A 58 -11.63 3.53 -2.47
C ILE A 58 -13.06 3.36 -3.00
N LYS A 59 -14.05 3.92 -2.29
CA LYS A 59 -15.46 3.86 -2.71
C LYS A 59 -15.69 4.58 -4.04
N ASN A 60 -15.08 5.74 -4.24
CA ASN A 60 -15.22 6.51 -5.47
C ASN A 60 -14.58 5.79 -6.67
N ALA A 61 -13.39 5.20 -6.50
CA ALA A 61 -12.73 4.43 -7.54
C ALA A 61 -13.52 3.17 -7.92
N ALA A 62 -14.01 2.42 -6.92
CA ALA A 62 -14.88 1.27 -7.14
C ALA A 62 -16.17 1.66 -7.87
N ALA A 63 -16.81 2.77 -7.48
CA ALA A 63 -18.00 3.31 -8.14
C ALA A 63 -17.75 3.77 -9.59
N ALA A 64 -16.51 4.10 -9.94
CA ALA A 64 -16.09 4.42 -11.30
C ALA A 64 -15.72 3.17 -12.14
N GLY A 65 -15.74 1.97 -11.56
CA GLY A 65 -15.42 0.73 -12.26
C GLY A 65 -13.93 0.42 -12.38
N LEU A 66 -13.09 1.02 -11.53
CA LEU A 66 -11.68 0.67 -11.39
C LEU A 66 -11.51 -0.47 -10.37
N GLY A 67 -10.55 -1.36 -10.63
CA GLY A 67 -9.94 -2.18 -9.59
C GLY A 67 -9.18 -1.29 -8.60
N VAL A 68 -9.13 -1.68 -7.34
CA VAL A 68 -8.48 -0.89 -6.29
C VAL A 68 -7.47 -1.76 -5.55
N GLU A 69 -6.25 -1.26 -5.47
CA GLU A 69 -5.18 -1.80 -4.63
C GLU A 69 -4.88 -0.76 -3.54
N VAL A 70 -4.66 -1.21 -2.30
CA VAL A 70 -4.34 -0.31 -1.19
C VAL A 70 -2.85 -0.32 -0.92
N VAL A 71 -2.25 0.86 -0.88
CA VAL A 71 -0.84 1.05 -0.51
C VAL A 71 -0.72 1.64 0.89
N MET A 72 0.13 1.01 1.69
CA MET A 72 0.57 1.46 3.00
C MET A 72 1.97 2.05 2.87
N ILE A 73 2.12 3.32 3.23
CA ILE A 73 3.43 3.95 3.40
C ILE A 73 3.74 3.89 4.90
N PRO A 74 4.62 2.99 5.35
CA PRO A 74 4.89 2.83 6.77
C PRO A 74 5.72 3.99 7.35
N GLN A 75 5.70 4.11 8.67
CA GLN A 75 6.64 4.93 9.45
C GLN A 75 7.51 4.04 10.35
N PRO A 76 8.61 3.46 9.84
CA PRO A 76 9.42 2.49 10.59
C PRO A 76 10.15 3.11 11.79
N THR A 77 10.36 4.43 11.81
CA THR A 77 11.01 5.13 12.94
C THR A 77 9.98 5.70 13.93
N SER A 78 8.73 5.25 13.88
CA SER A 78 7.72 5.63 14.87
C SER A 78 8.17 5.23 16.28
N ALA A 79 8.09 6.17 17.22
CA ALA A 79 8.50 5.94 18.61
C ALA A 79 7.49 5.08 19.38
N SER A 80 6.24 4.98 18.90
CA SER A 80 5.14 4.34 19.62
C SER A 80 4.39 3.25 18.83
N LYS A 81 4.65 3.10 17.53
CA LYS A 81 3.90 2.15 16.68
C LYS A 81 4.80 1.16 15.98
N THR A 82 4.58 -0.12 16.25
CA THR A 82 5.14 -1.24 15.46
C THR A 82 4.49 -1.30 14.08
N GLY A 83 5.11 -2.03 13.16
CA GLY A 83 4.53 -2.26 11.83
C GLY A 83 3.15 -2.92 11.91
N ALA A 84 2.99 -3.95 12.76
CA ALA A 84 1.70 -4.57 13.05
C ALA A 84 0.64 -3.55 13.51
N LYS A 85 0.99 -2.62 14.41
CA LYS A 85 0.03 -1.60 14.87
C LYS A 85 -0.37 -0.64 13.75
N GLN A 86 0.56 -0.24 12.90
CA GLN A 86 0.27 0.63 11.76
C GLN A 86 -0.62 -0.08 10.73
N PHE A 87 -0.40 -1.37 10.50
CA PHE A 87 -1.28 -2.19 9.68
C PHE A 87 -2.69 -2.28 10.29
N ASP A 88 -2.80 -2.58 11.59
CA ASP A 88 -4.09 -2.72 12.27
C ASP A 88 -4.92 -1.45 12.17
N GLU A 89 -4.32 -0.29 12.42
CA GLU A 89 -4.99 1.01 12.29
C GLU A 89 -5.59 1.22 10.89
N MET A 90 -4.83 0.90 9.85
CA MET A 90 -5.30 0.99 8.46
C MET A 90 -6.42 -0.03 8.21
N TYR A 91 -6.19 -1.29 8.56
CA TYR A 91 -7.11 -2.38 8.27
C TYR A 91 -8.44 -2.21 8.98
N GLU A 92 -8.43 -1.88 10.28
CA GLU A 92 -9.61 -1.60 11.10
C GLU A 92 -10.43 -0.44 10.52
N LYS A 93 -9.79 0.67 10.14
CA LYS A 93 -10.48 1.79 9.48
C LYS A 93 -11.23 1.38 8.22
N LEU A 94 -10.61 0.52 7.40
CA LEU A 94 -11.24 0.03 6.16
C LEU A 94 -12.40 -0.92 6.47
N GLN A 95 -12.25 -1.80 7.46
CA GLN A 95 -13.34 -2.68 7.91
C GLN A 95 -14.53 -1.88 8.45
N GLU A 96 -14.30 -0.86 9.28
CA GLU A 96 -15.33 0.06 9.78
C GLU A 96 -16.06 0.79 8.66
N ALA A 97 -15.37 1.08 7.56
CA ALA A 97 -15.94 1.68 6.36
C ALA A 97 -16.68 0.69 5.46
N ASN A 98 -16.80 -0.59 5.86
CA ASN A 98 -17.33 -1.71 5.08
C ASN A 98 -16.55 -1.97 3.78
N ILE A 99 -15.23 -1.82 3.83
CA ILE A 99 -14.32 -2.08 2.70
C ILE A 99 -13.57 -3.38 2.97
N THR A 100 -13.71 -4.33 2.06
CA THR A 100 -12.91 -5.57 2.05
C THR A 100 -11.77 -5.43 1.03
N ILE A 101 -10.54 -5.62 1.48
CA ILE A 101 -9.35 -5.68 0.63
C ILE A 101 -8.89 -7.12 0.45
N ARG A 102 -8.23 -7.42 -0.67
CA ARG A 102 -7.64 -8.75 -0.97
C ARG A 102 -6.12 -8.75 -0.88
N SER A 103 -5.54 -7.57 -0.99
CA SER A 103 -4.11 -7.34 -0.92
C SER A 103 -3.79 -6.02 -0.25
N ILE A 104 -2.57 -5.95 0.27
CA ILE A 104 -1.92 -4.71 0.67
C ILE A 104 -0.60 -4.59 -0.08
N TRP A 105 -0.23 -3.37 -0.40
CA TRP A 105 1.08 -3.02 -0.94
C TRP A 105 1.84 -2.22 0.10
N VAL A 106 3.02 -2.68 0.52
CA VAL A 106 3.87 -1.93 1.44
C VAL A 106 4.93 -1.19 0.64
N GLN A 107 4.95 0.13 0.76
CA GLN A 107 5.98 0.95 0.13
C GLN A 107 7.27 0.90 0.94
N VAL A 108 8.34 0.43 0.31
CA VAL A 108 9.68 0.29 0.87
C VAL A 108 10.65 1.12 0.05
N THR A 109 10.56 2.43 0.21
CA THR A 109 11.31 3.44 -0.55
C THR A 109 11.85 4.50 0.41
N SER A 110 12.62 5.46 -0.10
CA SER A 110 13.22 6.56 0.66
C SER A 110 14.06 6.07 1.85
N PRO A 111 15.26 5.51 1.64
CA PRO A 111 16.09 4.94 2.72
C PRO A 111 16.33 5.86 3.94
N ARG A 112 16.33 7.18 3.73
CA ARG A 112 16.42 8.19 4.80
C ARG A 112 15.28 8.13 5.84
N ASP A 113 14.13 7.58 5.46
CA ASP A 113 12.93 7.46 6.31
C ASP A 113 12.94 6.15 7.12
N TRP A 114 13.99 5.33 6.97
CA TRP A 114 14.16 4.04 7.64
C TRP A 114 15.27 4.06 8.70
N SER A 115 15.30 3.04 9.56
CA SER A 115 16.42 2.85 10.48
C SER A 115 17.70 2.54 9.72
N THR A 116 18.85 2.94 10.26
CA THR A 116 20.16 2.52 9.75
C THR A 116 20.44 1.02 9.99
N SER A 117 19.63 0.35 10.81
CA SER A 117 19.70 -1.10 11.01
C SER A 117 18.75 -1.81 10.04
N SER A 118 19.31 -2.50 9.05
CA SER A 118 18.56 -3.38 8.14
C SER A 118 17.78 -4.45 8.89
N THR A 119 18.35 -5.02 9.95
CA THR A 119 17.65 -5.98 10.83
C THR A 119 16.40 -5.37 11.47
N ALA A 120 16.48 -4.13 11.97
CA ALA A 120 15.32 -3.45 12.53
C ALA A 120 14.24 -3.20 11.46
N ASN A 121 14.64 -2.81 10.25
CA ASN A 121 13.73 -2.58 9.13
C ASN A 121 13.02 -3.88 8.70
N VAL A 122 13.77 -4.98 8.57
CA VAL A 122 13.22 -6.30 8.23
C VAL A 122 12.26 -6.80 9.31
N ASN A 123 12.60 -6.65 10.60
CA ASN A 123 11.71 -7.02 11.68
C ASN A 123 10.42 -6.18 11.67
N PHE A 124 10.53 -4.88 11.40
CA PHE A 124 9.38 -4.01 11.25
C PHE A 124 8.47 -4.45 10.08
N LEU A 125 9.04 -4.74 8.92
CA LEU A 125 8.31 -5.25 7.75
C LEU A 125 7.64 -6.60 8.02
N ASN A 126 8.36 -7.54 8.64
CA ASN A 126 7.81 -8.84 9.00
C ASN A 126 6.59 -8.70 9.91
N SER A 127 6.59 -7.74 10.85
CA SER A 127 5.43 -7.50 11.71
C SER A 127 4.19 -7.02 10.94
N ILE A 128 4.36 -6.28 9.83
CA ILE A 128 3.25 -5.92 8.92
C ILE A 128 2.78 -7.18 8.18
N PHE A 129 3.72 -7.95 7.65
CA PHE A 129 3.43 -9.11 6.81
C PHE A 129 2.72 -10.22 7.58
N GLU A 130 3.20 -10.55 8.78
CA GLU A 130 2.57 -11.52 9.67
C GLU A 130 1.11 -11.13 9.95
N ARG A 131 0.88 -9.85 10.26
CA ARG A 131 -0.47 -9.35 10.53
C ARG A 131 -1.38 -9.41 9.30
N ALA A 132 -0.87 -9.04 8.12
CA ALA A 132 -1.62 -9.16 6.87
C ALA A 132 -2.00 -10.62 6.55
N LEU A 133 -1.09 -11.57 6.81
CA LEU A 133 -1.33 -13.00 6.59
C LEU A 133 -2.38 -13.58 7.54
N GLU A 134 -2.44 -13.11 8.79
CA GLU A 134 -3.52 -13.48 9.74
C GLU A 134 -4.92 -13.12 9.20
N HIS A 135 -5.01 -12.08 8.37
CA HIS A 135 -6.23 -11.66 7.69
C HIS A 135 -6.40 -12.25 6.28
N ASN A 136 -5.58 -13.25 5.91
CA ASN A 136 -5.57 -13.89 4.59
C ASN A 136 -5.36 -12.94 3.42
N LEU A 137 -4.62 -11.84 3.64
CA LEU A 137 -4.30 -10.88 2.58
C LEU A 137 -3.08 -11.34 1.79
N THR A 138 -3.10 -11.07 0.48
CA THR A 138 -1.88 -11.15 -0.33
C THR A 138 -1.02 -9.90 -0.12
N ILE A 139 0.30 -10.07 -0.05
CA ILE A 139 1.23 -8.97 0.18
C ILE A 139 1.93 -8.60 -1.12
N GLY A 140 1.99 -7.30 -1.41
CA GLY A 140 2.85 -6.71 -2.43
C GLY A 140 3.88 -5.77 -1.80
N ILE A 141 5.05 -5.68 -2.42
CA ILE A 141 6.10 -4.72 -2.06
C ILE A 141 6.24 -3.75 -3.22
N TYR A 142 6.15 -2.46 -2.90
CA TYR A 142 6.44 -1.37 -3.82
C TYR A 142 7.86 -0.87 -3.51
N THR A 143 8.81 -1.10 -4.41
CA THR A 143 10.21 -0.68 -4.22
C THR A 143 11.01 -0.72 -5.53
N ASN A 144 12.27 -0.29 -5.51
CA ASN A 144 13.25 -0.60 -6.55
C ASN A 144 14.45 -1.36 -5.95
N SER A 145 15.29 -1.94 -6.81
CA SER A 145 16.40 -2.79 -6.35
C SER A 145 17.41 -2.06 -5.45
N GLU A 146 17.67 -0.78 -5.74
CA GLU A 146 18.63 0.03 -4.99
C GLU A 146 18.10 0.36 -3.59
N GLU A 147 16.85 0.82 -3.50
CA GLU A 147 16.24 1.15 -2.21
C GLU A 147 16.02 -0.10 -1.36
N TRP A 148 15.61 -1.22 -1.98
CA TRP A 148 15.47 -2.50 -1.29
C TRP A 148 16.80 -2.93 -0.64
N ASP A 149 17.90 -2.84 -1.39
CA ASP A 149 19.24 -3.17 -0.90
C ASP A 149 19.62 -2.27 0.29
N GLN A 150 19.50 -0.95 0.14
CA GLN A 150 19.85 0.01 1.19
C GLN A 150 19.02 -0.15 2.47
N ILE A 151 17.72 -0.46 2.34
CA ILE A 151 16.80 -0.55 3.49
C ILE A 151 16.91 -1.91 4.18
N THR A 152 17.07 -2.99 3.41
CA THR A 152 16.90 -4.36 3.92
C THR A 152 18.16 -5.21 3.89
N ASP A 153 19.27 -4.70 3.37
CA ASP A 153 20.50 -5.47 3.10
C ASP A 153 20.21 -6.69 2.21
N SER A 154 19.50 -6.42 1.09
CA SER A 154 19.09 -7.43 0.11
C SER A 154 18.32 -8.62 0.70
N ALA A 155 17.49 -8.38 1.72
CA ALA A 155 16.72 -9.43 2.37
C ALA A 155 15.88 -10.22 1.36
N THR A 156 15.84 -11.54 1.51
CA THR A 156 15.04 -12.41 0.64
C THR A 156 13.58 -12.41 1.05
N THR A 157 12.67 -12.25 0.10
CA THR A 157 11.23 -12.39 0.30
C THR A 157 10.68 -13.57 -0.49
N ARG A 158 9.59 -14.17 -0.01
CA ARG A 158 8.88 -15.27 -0.70
C ARG A 158 7.40 -14.96 -0.70
N ASN A 159 6.71 -15.36 -1.78
CA ASN A 159 5.25 -15.25 -1.91
C ASN A 159 4.71 -13.81 -1.80
N VAL A 160 5.51 -12.82 -2.18
CA VAL A 160 5.07 -11.42 -2.30
C VAL A 160 4.96 -11.04 -3.79
N LYS A 161 4.02 -10.16 -4.10
CA LYS A 161 4.00 -9.45 -5.39
C LYS A 161 5.04 -8.33 -5.37
N LEU A 162 5.55 -7.95 -6.54
CA LEU A 162 6.50 -6.84 -6.69
C LEU A 162 5.91 -5.81 -7.67
N TRP A 163 6.05 -4.53 -7.32
CA TRP A 163 5.68 -3.37 -8.13
C TRP A 163 6.79 -2.34 -8.07
#